data_AF-B3JFK5-F1
#
_entry.id   AF-B3JFK5-F1
#
_cell.length_a   1.000
_cell.length_b   1.000
_cell.length_c   1.000
_cell.angle_alpha   90.00
_cell.angle_beta   90.00
_cell.angle_gamma   90.00
#
_symmetry.space_group_name_H-M   'P 1'
#
loop_
_entity.id
_entity.type
_entity.pdbx_description
1 polymer ?
#
loop_
_entity_poly.entity_id
_entity_poly.type
_entity_poly.pdbx_seq_one_letter_code
_entity_poly.pdbx_strand_id
1 'polypeptide(L)'
;MVKRWNEKYEWPKLRTAVATEFIKTVETQYADKIQTIRGAWPDWWTDGFASGAREAAASRITHSNVIANQVGLSFAKMLGAELPTDINKQIAGINNALLFYDEHTFGHSESVRNPYGLETWEQRSLKQSYAWEAYRYTGLLGETVMGLLQSFTPKAKLPSVAVFNTLNWDYSGVAKVYIDHQILPKEKDFEIVDAAGNKVPAQAGEVRSDGTYWYLYVRNVPALGCERYFIKVKDAPRPVIERTIQLADTHIENDWYAVDFNLQRGTIKHLFDKELNCSLLTDDAKWELGEFVYEIIDSRHPMEKYQAPQFLRRSPEKKSVLNSLKKEKYGILIASVQLLLPALVKII
;
A
#
# COMPACT_ATOMS: atom_id res chain seq x y z
N MET A 1 7.09 32.53 -38.06
CA MET A 1 7.07 31.25 -38.82
C MET A 1 5.75 31.01 -39.52
N VAL A 2 4.61 30.99 -38.79
CA VAL A 2 3.26 30.80 -39.36
C VAL A 2 2.96 31.70 -40.58
N LYS A 3 3.19 33.01 -40.47
CA LYS A 3 2.99 33.97 -41.58
C LYS A 3 3.78 33.57 -42.84
N ARG A 4 5.08 33.29 -42.71
CA ARG A 4 5.95 32.89 -43.82
C ARG A 4 5.48 31.59 -44.49
N TRP A 5 4.95 30.63 -43.71
CA TRP A 5 4.38 29.41 -44.27
C TRP A 5 3.12 29.72 -45.10
N ASN A 6 2.20 30.51 -44.55
CA ASN A 6 0.93 30.85 -45.21
C ASN A 6 1.10 31.72 -46.46
N GLU A 7 2.17 32.51 -46.51
CA GLU A 7 2.58 33.28 -47.70
C GLU A 7 3.22 32.39 -48.77
N LYS A 8 3.96 31.36 -48.37
CA LYS A 8 4.68 30.46 -49.29
C LYS A 8 3.79 29.36 -49.88
N TYR A 9 2.87 28.82 -49.07
CA TYR A 9 2.04 27.66 -49.45
C TYR A 9 0.57 28.05 -49.51
N GLU A 10 -0.12 27.59 -50.56
CA GLU A 10 -1.56 27.79 -50.69
C GLU A 10 -2.33 26.97 -49.65
N TRP A 11 -1.90 25.73 -49.40
CA TRP A 11 -2.49 24.86 -48.38
C TRP A 11 -1.45 23.85 -47.83
N PRO A 12 -1.52 23.46 -46.54
CA PRO A 12 -2.43 23.93 -45.50
C PRO A 12 -2.05 25.31 -44.95
N LYS A 13 -3.06 26.10 -44.52
CA LYS A 13 -2.84 27.35 -43.79
C LYS A 13 -2.68 27.05 -42.29
N LEU A 14 -1.57 27.49 -41.71
CA LEU A 14 -1.28 27.37 -40.30
C LEU A 14 -1.86 28.54 -39.52
N ARG A 15 -2.23 28.30 -38.27
CA ARG A 15 -2.61 29.35 -37.30
C ARG A 15 -2.11 28.95 -35.92
N THR A 16 -1.82 29.94 -35.08
CA THR A 16 -1.67 29.70 -33.64
C THR A 16 -3.05 29.45 -33.05
N ALA A 17 -3.15 28.46 -32.17
CA ALA A 17 -4.38 28.11 -31.47
C ALA A 17 -4.06 27.82 -30.01
N VAL A 18 -5.00 28.10 -29.11
CA VAL A 18 -4.97 27.52 -27.77
C VAL A 18 -5.61 26.13 -27.79
N ALA A 19 -5.25 25.27 -26.83
CA ALA A 19 -5.72 23.88 -26.79
C ALA A 19 -7.26 23.76 -26.88
N THR A 20 -7.99 24.70 -26.27
CA THR A 20 -9.46 24.70 -26.24
C THR A 20 -10.09 24.92 -27.62
N GLU A 21 -9.43 25.61 -28.54
CA GLU A 21 -9.99 25.85 -29.87
C GLU A 21 -10.04 24.58 -30.72
N PHE A 22 -9.02 23.73 -30.61
CA PHE A 22 -9.00 22.43 -31.29
C PHE A 22 -10.14 21.56 -30.76
N ILE A 23 -10.26 21.44 -29.44
CA ILE A 23 -11.33 20.64 -28.80
C ILE A 23 -12.71 21.14 -29.24
N LYS A 24 -12.96 22.46 -29.20
CA LYS A 24 -14.22 23.04 -29.69
C LYS A 24 -14.49 22.75 -31.17
N THR A 25 -13.47 22.77 -32.01
CA THR A 25 -13.62 22.44 -33.44
C THR A 25 -14.02 20.98 -33.62
N VAL A 26 -13.37 20.08 -32.88
CA VAL A 26 -13.67 18.64 -32.88
C VAL A 26 -15.10 18.39 -32.40
N GLU A 27 -15.50 18.99 -31.28
CA GLU A 27 -16.86 18.86 -30.73
C GLU A 27 -17.95 19.38 -31.67
N THR A 28 -17.71 20.50 -32.36
CA THR A 28 -18.73 21.12 -33.22
C THR A 28 -18.83 20.49 -34.60
N GLN A 29 -17.72 20.02 -35.18
CA GLN A 29 -17.67 19.60 -36.59
C GLN A 29 -17.46 18.09 -36.78
N TYR A 30 -17.03 17.37 -35.74
CA TYR A 30 -16.61 15.98 -35.85
C TYR A 30 -17.17 15.08 -34.73
N ALA A 31 -18.05 15.56 -33.86
CA ALA A 31 -18.55 14.77 -32.72
C ALA A 31 -19.20 13.44 -33.14
N ASP A 32 -19.90 13.40 -34.27
CA ASP A 32 -20.55 12.22 -34.85
C ASP A 32 -19.56 11.25 -35.53
N LYS A 33 -18.28 11.65 -35.67
CA LYS A 33 -17.24 10.89 -36.39
C LYS A 33 -16.21 10.24 -35.46
N ILE A 34 -16.31 10.45 -34.16
CA ILE A 34 -15.37 9.91 -33.17
C ILE A 34 -15.93 8.61 -32.62
N GLN A 35 -15.18 7.52 -32.78
CA GLN A 35 -15.53 6.24 -32.18
C GLN A 35 -15.52 6.31 -30.64
N THR A 36 -16.50 5.66 -30.00
CA THR A 36 -16.49 5.46 -28.56
C THR A 36 -15.80 4.14 -28.23
N ILE A 37 -14.72 4.21 -27.46
CA ILE A 37 -14.01 3.03 -26.92
C ILE A 37 -14.31 2.94 -25.42
N ARG A 38 -14.72 1.77 -24.95
CA ARG A 38 -15.01 1.52 -23.52
C ARG A 38 -14.03 0.48 -22.98
N GLY A 39 -13.24 0.87 -21.99
CA GLY A 39 -12.28 0.00 -21.33
C GLY A 39 -11.18 0.81 -20.66
N ALA A 40 -10.31 0.11 -19.91
CA ALA A 40 -9.05 0.68 -19.49
C ALA A 40 -8.12 0.81 -20.72
N TRP A 41 -7.35 1.88 -20.78
CA TRP A 41 -6.28 2.05 -21.76
C TRP A 41 -4.94 2.10 -21.02
N PRO A 42 -4.47 0.96 -20.47
CA PRO A 42 -3.14 0.89 -19.89
C PRO A 42 -2.11 1.03 -21.00
N ASP A 43 -1.05 1.78 -20.72
CA ASP A 43 0.13 1.85 -21.58
C ASP A 43 1.35 1.42 -20.77
N TRP A 44 2.31 0.79 -21.42
CA TRP A 44 3.54 0.29 -20.78
C TRP A 44 4.34 1.43 -20.11
N TRP A 45 4.16 2.68 -20.58
CA TRP A 45 4.79 3.85 -19.97
C TRP A 45 4.21 4.15 -18.56
N THR A 46 3.03 3.65 -18.23
CA THR A 46 2.45 3.82 -16.88
C THR A 46 3.08 2.90 -15.83
N ASP A 47 3.91 1.93 -16.22
CA ASP A 47 4.46 0.90 -15.32
C ASP A 47 5.73 1.34 -14.56
N GLY A 48 6.06 2.63 -14.57
CA GLY A 48 7.22 3.18 -13.88
C GLY A 48 7.27 2.87 -12.37
N PHE A 49 6.12 2.67 -11.73
CA PHE A 49 5.99 2.39 -10.30
C PHE A 49 6.78 1.16 -9.83
N ALA A 50 6.94 0.14 -10.69
CA ALA A 50 7.71 -1.05 -10.34
C ALA A 50 9.19 -0.74 -10.08
N SER A 51 9.75 0.27 -10.77
CA SER A 51 11.15 0.72 -10.58
C SER A 51 11.39 1.41 -9.22
N GLY A 52 10.31 1.88 -8.58
CA GLY A 52 10.29 2.52 -7.27
C GLY A 52 9.35 1.82 -6.29
N ALA A 53 9.23 0.49 -6.34
CA ALA A 53 8.21 -0.28 -5.61
C ALA A 53 8.19 0.00 -4.10
N ARG A 54 9.36 0.23 -3.48
CA ARG A 54 9.47 0.58 -2.05
C ARG A 54 8.79 1.91 -1.76
N GLU A 55 9.12 2.94 -2.54
CA GLU A 55 8.52 4.27 -2.38
C GLU A 55 7.05 4.26 -2.78
N ALA A 56 6.64 3.43 -3.74
CA ALA A 56 5.26 3.30 -4.17
C ALA A 56 4.40 2.68 -3.05
N ALA A 57 4.94 1.67 -2.35
CA ALA A 57 4.31 1.13 -1.14
C ALA A 57 4.20 2.18 -0.03
N ALA A 58 5.25 2.98 0.20
CA ALA A 58 5.22 4.06 1.18
C ALA A 58 4.19 5.14 0.81
N SER A 59 4.11 5.56 -0.46
CA SER A 59 3.12 6.52 -0.96
C SER A 59 1.68 6.02 -0.75
N ARG A 60 1.38 4.75 -1.11
CA ARG A 60 0.03 4.17 -0.92
C ARG A 60 -0.43 4.15 0.54
N ILE A 61 0.47 3.78 1.45
CA ILE A 61 0.19 3.82 2.90
C ILE A 61 -0.03 5.28 3.34
N THR A 62 0.80 6.20 2.84
CA THR A 62 0.72 7.63 3.18
C THR A 62 -0.59 8.27 2.71
N HIS A 63 -1.05 7.96 1.49
CA HIS A 63 -2.37 8.36 0.99
C HIS A 63 -3.51 7.90 1.91
N SER A 64 -3.46 6.65 2.36
CA SER A 64 -4.48 6.11 3.28
C SER A 64 -4.43 6.83 4.63
N ASN A 65 -3.22 7.06 5.16
CA ASN A 65 -3.02 7.70 6.46
C ASN A 65 -3.42 9.18 6.46
N VAL A 66 -3.11 9.95 5.40
CA VAL A 66 -3.50 11.37 5.35
C VAL A 66 -5.02 11.53 5.27
N ILE A 67 -5.73 10.61 4.61
CA ILE A 67 -7.20 10.57 4.62
C ILE A 67 -7.70 10.26 6.04
N ALA A 68 -7.19 9.20 6.68
CA ALA A 68 -7.57 8.82 8.04
C ALA A 68 -7.30 9.96 9.06
N ASN A 69 -6.15 10.62 8.96
CA ASN A 69 -5.80 11.74 9.83
C ASN A 69 -6.73 12.94 9.64
N GLN A 70 -7.17 13.25 8.42
CA GLN A 70 -8.16 14.30 8.19
C GLN A 70 -9.53 13.96 8.81
N VAL A 71 -9.94 12.69 8.79
CA VAL A 71 -11.14 12.23 9.51
C VAL A 71 -10.93 12.39 11.03
N GLY A 72 -9.76 12.01 11.55
CA GLY A 72 -9.42 12.20 12.97
C GLY A 72 -9.39 13.66 13.42
N LEU A 73 -8.88 14.58 12.60
CA LEU A 73 -9.01 16.03 12.84
C LEU A 73 -10.46 16.47 12.88
N SER A 74 -11.30 15.92 11.99
CA SER A 74 -12.73 16.22 11.96
C SER A 74 -13.41 15.76 13.26
N PHE A 75 -13.09 14.56 13.75
CA PHE A 75 -13.54 14.10 15.07
C PHE A 75 -13.10 15.02 16.19
N ALA A 76 -11.81 15.36 16.26
CA ALA A 76 -11.27 16.27 17.26
C ALA A 76 -12.03 17.61 17.25
N LYS A 77 -12.25 18.19 16.06
CA LYS A 77 -12.99 19.45 15.92
C LYS A 77 -14.45 19.32 16.39
N MET A 78 -15.13 18.24 16.03
CA MET A 78 -16.51 17.97 16.45
C MET A 78 -16.63 17.79 17.97
N LEU A 79 -15.62 17.21 18.61
CA LEU A 79 -15.53 17.06 20.06
C LEU A 79 -15.19 18.37 20.79
N GLY A 80 -14.89 19.45 20.06
CA GLY A 80 -14.62 20.78 20.60
C GLY A 80 -13.13 21.13 20.68
N ALA A 81 -12.24 20.36 20.05
CA ALA A 81 -10.83 20.72 19.99
C ALA A 81 -10.59 22.00 19.19
N GLU A 82 -9.67 22.82 19.68
CA GLU A 82 -9.05 23.86 18.87
C GLU A 82 -7.96 23.21 18.00
N LEU A 83 -8.15 23.26 16.68
CA LEU A 83 -7.15 22.74 15.74
C LEU A 83 -6.00 23.73 15.59
N PRO A 84 -4.75 23.26 15.39
CA PRO A 84 -3.62 24.11 15.06
C PRO A 84 -3.92 25.00 13.84
N THR A 85 -3.50 26.27 13.89
CA THR A 85 -3.80 27.27 12.85
C THR A 85 -3.19 26.93 11.49
N ASP A 86 -2.09 26.18 11.47
CA ASP A 86 -1.35 25.79 10.28
C ASP A 86 -1.73 24.39 9.75
N ILE A 87 -2.74 23.73 10.33
CA ILE A 87 -3.08 22.34 10.00
C ILE A 87 -3.37 22.13 8.50
N ASN A 88 -4.07 23.07 7.86
CA ASN A 88 -4.37 23.01 6.43
C ASN A 88 -3.11 23.16 5.56
N LYS A 89 -2.13 23.96 6.01
CA LYS A 89 -0.85 24.11 5.34
C LYS A 89 -0.04 22.81 5.44
N GLN A 90 -0.08 22.13 6.58
CA GLN A 90 0.57 20.82 6.75
C GLN A 90 -0.05 19.76 5.82
N ILE A 91 -1.38 19.69 5.75
CA ILE A 91 -2.10 18.79 4.84
C ILE A 91 -1.75 19.09 3.38
N ALA A 92 -1.74 20.37 2.98
CA ALA A 92 -1.33 20.79 1.65
C ALA A 92 0.13 20.39 1.34
N GLY A 93 1.03 20.49 2.32
CA GLY A 93 2.42 20.03 2.20
C GLY A 93 2.54 18.53 1.93
N ILE A 94 1.77 17.71 2.65
CA ILE A 94 1.70 16.26 2.43
C ILE A 94 1.21 15.96 1.01
N ASN A 95 0.09 16.57 0.61
CA ASN A 95 -0.50 16.35 -0.71
C ASN A 95 0.43 16.81 -1.84
N ASN A 96 1.14 17.92 -1.68
CA ASN A 96 2.13 18.37 -2.66
C ASN A 96 3.27 17.36 -2.81
N ALA A 97 3.82 16.84 -1.71
CA ALA A 97 4.86 15.83 -1.77
C ALA A 97 4.35 14.53 -2.44
N LEU A 98 3.14 14.08 -2.12
CA LEU A 98 2.51 12.95 -2.80
C LEU A 98 2.36 13.20 -4.30
N LEU A 99 1.84 14.38 -4.69
CA LEU A 99 1.69 14.76 -6.10
C LEU A 99 3.01 14.74 -6.88
N PHE A 100 4.11 15.22 -6.28
CA PHE A 100 5.42 15.18 -6.95
C PHE A 100 6.00 13.77 -7.05
N TYR A 101 5.74 12.90 -6.06
CA TYR A 101 6.12 11.49 -6.17
C TYR A 101 5.28 10.77 -7.24
N ASP A 102 3.97 10.99 -7.25
CA ASP A 102 3.00 10.30 -8.11
C ASP A 102 2.98 10.79 -9.56
N GLU A 103 3.76 11.83 -9.88
CA GLU A 103 4.00 12.27 -11.25
C GLU A 103 4.52 11.10 -12.13
N HIS A 104 4.09 11.02 -13.40
CA HIS A 104 4.28 9.83 -14.22
C HIS A 104 5.75 9.49 -14.60
N THR A 105 6.69 10.42 -14.48
CA THR A 105 8.08 10.22 -14.89
C THR A 105 8.90 9.60 -13.75
N PHE A 106 9.24 8.32 -13.86
CA PHE A 106 9.94 7.57 -12.81
C PHE A 106 11.47 7.56 -12.91
N GLY A 107 12.04 7.97 -14.04
CA GLY A 107 13.49 7.97 -14.22
C GLY A 107 13.94 8.78 -15.42
N HIS A 108 15.25 8.98 -15.48
CA HIS A 108 15.91 9.66 -16.59
C HIS A 108 15.81 8.86 -17.90
N SER A 109 15.88 9.54 -19.06
CA SER A 109 15.73 8.90 -20.38
C SER A 109 16.76 7.80 -20.64
N GLU A 110 17.94 7.91 -20.03
CA GLU A 110 19.01 6.90 -20.11
C GLU A 110 19.06 5.96 -18.89
N SER A 111 18.06 5.96 -18.01
CA SER A 111 18.06 5.15 -16.77
C SER A 111 18.23 3.65 -16.99
N VAL A 112 17.91 3.14 -18.18
CA VAL A 112 18.14 1.73 -18.55
C VAL A 112 19.55 1.50 -19.07
N ARG A 113 20.09 2.40 -19.91
CA ARG A 113 21.42 2.22 -20.53
C ARG A 113 22.56 2.68 -19.62
N ASN A 114 22.31 3.72 -18.84
CA ASN A 114 23.21 4.29 -17.84
C ASN A 114 22.52 4.34 -16.46
N PRO A 115 22.24 3.17 -15.85
CA PRO A 115 21.50 3.08 -14.58
C PRO A 115 22.23 3.72 -13.39
N TYR A 116 23.54 3.95 -13.54
CA TYR A 116 24.36 4.60 -12.52
C TYR A 116 24.88 5.99 -12.93
N GLY A 117 24.33 6.56 -14.02
CA GLY A 117 24.63 7.92 -14.44
C GLY A 117 24.18 8.95 -13.41
N LEU A 118 24.83 10.12 -13.42
CA LEU A 118 24.54 11.22 -12.51
C LEU A 118 23.06 11.61 -12.58
N GLU A 119 22.57 11.87 -13.80
CA GLU A 119 21.19 12.32 -14.06
C GLU A 119 20.15 11.28 -13.65
N THR A 120 20.45 10.00 -13.87
CA THR A 120 19.60 8.88 -13.42
C THR A 120 19.47 8.87 -11.90
N TRP A 121 20.59 9.01 -11.18
CA TRP A 121 20.58 9.01 -9.72
C TRP A 121 19.99 10.28 -9.12
N GLU A 122 20.27 11.46 -9.69
CA GLU A 122 19.74 12.72 -9.21
C GLU A 122 18.21 12.75 -9.34
N GLN A 123 17.67 12.45 -10.52
CA GLN A 123 16.23 12.42 -10.75
C GLN A 123 15.53 11.38 -9.88
N ARG A 124 16.13 10.18 -9.76
CA ARG A 124 15.59 9.12 -8.89
C ARG A 124 15.60 9.56 -7.43
N SER A 125 16.71 10.10 -6.93
CA SER A 125 16.85 10.50 -5.53
C SER A 125 15.87 11.61 -5.16
N LEU A 126 15.70 12.60 -6.05
CA LEU A 126 14.73 13.68 -5.87
C LEU A 126 13.29 13.15 -5.88
N LYS A 127 12.93 12.26 -6.80
CA LYS A 127 11.59 11.67 -6.82
C LYS A 127 11.32 10.88 -5.54
N GLN A 128 12.26 10.01 -5.16
CA GLN A 128 12.13 9.17 -3.96
C GLN A 128 12.02 9.99 -2.68
N SER A 129 12.70 11.14 -2.59
CA SER A 129 12.64 11.98 -1.39
C SER A 129 11.22 12.49 -1.11
N TYR A 130 10.42 12.78 -2.14
CA TYR A 130 9.03 13.23 -1.96
C TYR A 130 8.14 12.19 -1.28
N ALA A 131 8.30 10.89 -1.59
CA ALA A 131 7.55 9.83 -0.91
C ALA A 131 7.87 9.79 0.59
N TRP A 132 9.15 9.91 0.95
CA TRP A 132 9.59 9.89 2.34
C TRP A 132 9.28 11.18 3.08
N GLU A 133 9.28 12.32 2.39
CA GLU A 133 8.82 13.60 2.90
C GLU A 133 7.33 13.55 3.25
N ALA A 134 6.49 13.07 2.33
CA ALA A 134 5.07 12.87 2.58
C ALA A 134 4.81 11.92 3.76
N TYR A 135 5.54 10.80 3.81
CA TYR A 135 5.46 9.83 4.91
C TYR A 135 5.76 10.47 6.27
N ARG A 136 6.87 11.23 6.36
CA ARG A 136 7.28 11.92 7.60
C ARG A 136 6.26 12.96 8.04
N TYR A 137 5.79 13.81 7.13
CA TYR A 137 4.77 14.82 7.45
C TYR A 137 3.45 14.19 7.89
N THR A 138 3.04 13.10 7.26
CA THR A 138 1.82 12.38 7.66
C THR A 138 1.96 11.72 9.03
N GLY A 139 3.15 11.26 9.39
CA GLY A 139 3.46 10.78 10.75
C GLY A 139 3.24 11.87 11.81
N LEU A 140 3.82 13.06 11.60
CA LEU A 140 3.64 14.21 12.51
C LEU A 140 2.18 14.66 12.62
N LEU A 141 1.46 14.65 11.48
CA LEU A 141 0.03 14.93 11.47
C LEU A 141 -0.74 13.90 12.30
N GLY A 142 -0.40 12.61 12.19
CA GLY A 142 -0.99 11.54 12.97
C GLY A 142 -0.76 11.70 14.48
N GLU A 143 0.46 12.07 14.89
CA GLU A 143 0.75 12.37 16.30
C GLU A 143 -0.09 13.54 16.83
N THR A 144 -0.24 14.60 16.02
CA THR A 144 -1.09 15.75 16.34
C THR A 144 -2.55 15.32 16.53
N VAL A 145 -3.08 14.52 15.61
CA VAL A 145 -4.44 13.98 15.68
C VAL A 145 -4.64 13.15 16.95
N MET A 146 -3.72 12.23 17.24
CA MET A 146 -3.82 11.37 18.42
C MET A 146 -3.74 12.18 19.72
N GLY A 147 -2.88 13.19 19.79
CA GLY A 147 -2.80 14.10 20.95
C GLY A 147 -4.08 14.89 21.18
N LEU A 148 -4.71 15.38 20.10
CA LEU A 148 -6.01 16.05 20.18
C LEU A 148 -7.10 15.09 20.68
N LEU A 149 -7.22 13.90 20.08
CA LEU A 149 -8.23 12.90 20.45
C LEU A 149 -8.04 12.33 21.86
N GLN A 150 -6.79 12.19 22.31
CA GLN A 150 -6.47 11.74 23.66
C GLN A 150 -7.09 12.66 24.72
N SER A 151 -7.13 13.97 24.48
CA SER A 151 -7.72 14.95 25.41
C SER A 151 -9.22 14.75 25.65
N PHE A 152 -9.91 14.10 24.71
CA PHE A 152 -11.34 13.77 24.80
C PHE A 152 -11.58 12.32 25.22
N THR A 153 -10.53 11.54 25.47
CA THR A 153 -10.65 10.17 25.96
C THR A 153 -10.74 10.18 27.48
N PRO A 154 -11.85 9.72 28.10
CA PRO A 154 -12.02 9.80 29.54
C PRO A 154 -10.94 9.02 30.30
N LYS A 155 -10.42 9.59 31.39
CA LYS A 155 -9.49 8.87 32.28
C LYS A 155 -10.15 7.60 32.82
N ALA A 156 -9.39 6.51 32.83
CA ALA A 156 -9.81 5.23 33.39
C ALA A 156 -8.88 4.82 34.53
N LYS A 157 -9.38 3.94 35.41
CA LYS A 157 -8.58 3.35 36.49
C LYS A 157 -7.50 2.40 35.97
N LEU A 158 -7.79 1.72 34.85
CA LEU A 158 -6.87 0.83 34.18
C LEU A 158 -6.28 1.53 32.95
N PRO A 159 -5.02 1.21 32.57
CA PRO A 159 -4.49 1.60 31.27
C PRO A 159 -5.42 1.11 30.16
N SER A 160 -5.64 1.95 29.14
CA SER A 160 -6.54 1.62 28.04
C SER A 160 -6.00 2.09 26.69
N VAL A 161 -6.28 1.31 25.66
CA VAL A 161 -6.08 1.67 24.25
C VAL A 161 -7.42 2.13 23.69
N ALA A 162 -7.46 3.33 23.11
CA ALA A 162 -8.60 3.82 22.35
C ALA A 162 -8.34 3.59 20.86
N VAL A 163 -9.30 3.01 20.15
CA VAL A 163 -9.23 2.74 18.71
C VAL A 163 -10.33 3.52 18.03
N PHE A 164 -9.93 4.51 17.23
CA PHE A 164 -10.85 5.32 16.43
C PHE A 164 -10.97 4.72 15.03
N ASN A 165 -12.19 4.42 14.61
CA ASN A 165 -12.48 3.96 13.27
C ASN A 165 -12.80 5.16 12.38
N THR A 166 -11.93 5.41 11.39
CA THR A 166 -12.08 6.52 10.44
C THR A 166 -12.81 6.11 9.16
N LEU A 167 -13.28 4.87 9.07
CA LEU A 167 -14.07 4.34 7.95
C LEU A 167 -15.56 4.63 8.16
N ASN A 168 -16.32 4.63 7.07
CA ASN A 168 -17.77 4.79 7.06
C ASN A 168 -18.55 3.47 7.22
N TRP A 169 -17.89 2.39 7.67
CA TRP A 169 -18.50 1.12 8.03
C TRP A 169 -17.85 0.55 9.29
N ASP A 170 -18.53 -0.38 9.96
CA ASP A 170 -18.03 -1.01 11.17
C ASP A 170 -16.78 -1.85 10.89
N TYR A 171 -15.78 -1.72 11.75
CA TYR A 171 -14.48 -2.34 11.55
C TYR A 171 -14.24 -3.48 12.54
N SER A 172 -13.94 -4.67 12.01
CA SER A 172 -13.34 -5.79 12.73
C SER A 172 -12.05 -6.19 12.05
N GLY A 173 -10.96 -6.28 12.80
CA GLY A 173 -9.64 -6.57 12.25
C GLY A 173 -8.51 -6.25 13.21
N VAL A 174 -7.30 -6.12 12.67
CA VAL A 174 -6.09 -5.93 13.48
C VAL A 174 -5.77 -4.45 13.67
N ALA A 175 -5.75 -4.03 14.94
CA ALA A 175 -5.22 -2.73 15.35
C ALA A 175 -3.78 -2.90 15.89
N LYS A 176 -2.84 -2.11 15.37
CA LYS A 176 -1.44 -2.08 15.84
C LYS A 176 -1.25 -0.94 16.83
N VAL A 177 -0.71 -1.22 18.01
CA VAL A 177 -0.45 -0.23 19.07
C VAL A 177 0.92 -0.46 19.71
N TYR A 178 1.61 0.61 20.09
CA TYR A 178 2.81 0.53 20.91
C TYR A 178 2.45 0.62 22.39
N ILE A 179 2.90 -0.33 23.20
CA ILE A 179 2.67 -0.35 24.65
C ILE A 179 4.02 -0.35 25.37
N ASP A 180 4.25 0.68 26.17
CA ASP A 180 5.44 0.84 27.01
C ASP A 180 5.49 -0.24 28.11
N HIS A 181 6.68 -0.74 28.45
CA HIS A 181 6.85 -1.74 29.49
C HIS A 181 6.55 -1.23 30.91
N GLN A 182 6.45 0.08 31.12
CA GLN A 182 5.90 0.67 32.35
C GLN A 182 4.38 0.43 32.47
N ILE A 183 3.68 0.31 31.35
CA ILE A 183 2.24 0.02 31.30
C ILE A 183 2.01 -1.50 31.32
N LEU A 184 2.76 -2.23 30.50
CA LEU A 184 2.69 -3.69 30.38
C LEU A 184 4.09 -4.30 30.54
N PRO A 185 4.49 -4.66 31.77
CA PRO A 185 5.80 -5.27 32.02
C PRO A 185 5.96 -6.60 31.28
N LYS A 186 7.19 -6.89 30.81
CA LYS A 186 7.48 -8.05 29.94
C LYS A 186 7.19 -9.39 30.63
N GLU A 187 7.45 -9.43 31.92
CA GLU A 187 7.45 -10.58 32.79
C GLU A 187 6.10 -10.83 33.48
N LYS A 188 5.13 -9.92 33.34
CA LYS A 188 3.81 -10.06 33.95
C LYS A 188 2.80 -10.63 32.96
N ASP A 189 1.96 -11.53 33.46
CA ASP A 189 0.77 -11.97 32.73
C ASP A 189 -0.23 -10.83 32.60
N PHE A 190 -1.06 -10.86 31.55
CA PHE A 190 -2.02 -9.80 31.28
C PHE A 190 -3.23 -10.33 30.52
N GLU A 191 -4.29 -9.54 30.55
CA GLU A 191 -5.42 -9.71 29.65
C GLU A 191 -5.84 -8.34 29.11
N ILE A 192 -6.21 -8.29 27.83
CA ILE A 192 -6.84 -7.13 27.22
C ILE A 192 -8.33 -7.45 27.09
N VAL A 193 -9.18 -6.54 27.55
CA VAL A 193 -10.64 -6.70 27.49
C VAL A 193 -11.32 -5.48 26.87
N ASP A 194 -12.46 -5.69 26.22
CA ASP A 194 -13.32 -4.60 25.77
C ASP A 194 -14.11 -3.96 26.95
N ALA A 195 -14.97 -2.99 26.65
CA ALA A 195 -15.83 -2.35 27.65
C ALA A 195 -16.85 -3.29 28.31
N ALA A 196 -17.25 -4.38 27.63
CA ALA A 196 -18.14 -5.41 28.16
C ALA A 196 -17.40 -6.48 28.99
N GLY A 197 -16.06 -6.45 29.00
CA GLY A 197 -15.21 -7.41 29.71
C GLY A 197 -14.86 -8.64 28.88
N ASN A 198 -15.19 -8.69 27.60
CA ASN A 198 -14.80 -9.80 26.72
C ASN A 198 -13.30 -9.72 26.42
N LYS A 199 -12.65 -10.88 26.36
CA LYS A 199 -11.21 -10.96 26.04
C LYS A 199 -10.97 -10.59 24.58
N VAL A 200 -9.98 -9.73 24.38
CA VAL A 200 -9.49 -9.31 23.06
C VAL A 200 -8.21 -10.07 22.74
N PRO A 201 -8.17 -10.89 21.67
CA PRO A 201 -6.94 -11.54 21.24
C PRO A 201 -5.86 -10.50 20.94
N ALA A 202 -4.67 -10.72 21.49
CA ALA A 202 -3.54 -9.83 21.31
C ALA A 202 -2.25 -10.62 21.08
N GLN A 203 -1.46 -10.21 20.09
CA GLN A 203 -0.19 -10.81 19.75
C GLN A 203 0.94 -9.78 19.83
N ALA A 204 2.04 -10.16 20.48
CA ALA A 204 3.25 -9.35 20.49
C ALA A 204 3.93 -9.39 19.11
N GLY A 205 4.20 -8.21 18.56
CA GLY A 205 4.97 -8.00 17.36
C GLY A 205 6.42 -7.68 17.67
N GLU A 206 6.93 -6.60 17.07
CA GLU A 206 8.29 -6.13 17.30
C GLU A 206 8.49 -5.65 18.74
N VAL A 207 9.55 -6.14 19.39
CA VAL A 207 9.91 -5.81 20.76
C VAL A 207 11.07 -4.82 20.75
N ARG A 208 10.94 -3.72 21.49
CA ARG A 208 11.99 -2.74 21.77
C ARG A 208 12.48 -2.88 23.23
N SER A 209 13.47 -2.09 23.60
CA SER A 209 13.96 -2.05 24.98
C SER A 209 12.89 -1.51 25.94
N ASP A 210 12.21 -0.46 25.53
CA ASP A 210 11.28 0.38 26.29
C ASP A 210 9.80 -0.04 26.13
N GLY A 211 9.42 -0.62 25.00
CA GLY A 211 8.05 -1.11 24.78
C GLY A 211 7.94 -2.20 23.72
N THR A 212 6.72 -2.63 23.44
CA THR A 212 6.41 -3.66 22.43
C THR A 212 5.28 -3.18 21.53
N TYR A 213 5.39 -3.42 20.23
CA TYR A 213 4.26 -3.28 19.32
C TYR A 213 3.34 -4.49 19.46
N TRP A 214 2.07 -4.25 19.71
CA TRP A 214 1.02 -5.26 19.87
C TRP A 214 0.01 -5.16 18.73
N TYR A 215 -0.47 -6.32 18.29
CA TYR A 215 -1.55 -6.48 17.33
C TYR A 215 -2.79 -6.99 18.10
N LEU A 216 -3.83 -6.17 18.18
CA LEU A 216 -5.09 -6.48 18.85
C LEU A 216 -6.15 -6.77 17.80
N TYR A 217 -6.86 -7.89 17.93
CA TYR A 217 -8.00 -8.18 17.07
C TYR A 217 -9.25 -7.49 17.62
N VAL A 218 -9.54 -6.30 17.12
CA VAL A 218 -10.69 -5.48 17.51
C VAL A 218 -11.93 -5.94 16.76
N ARG A 219 -13.10 -5.87 17.41
CA ARG A 219 -14.37 -6.33 16.83
C ARG A 219 -15.40 -5.21 16.90
N ASN A 220 -16.14 -5.05 15.80
CA ASN A 220 -17.31 -4.19 15.69
C ASN A 220 -17.04 -2.74 16.17
N VAL A 221 -15.88 -2.18 15.84
CA VAL A 221 -15.61 -0.76 16.12
C VAL A 221 -16.53 0.07 15.22
N PRO A 222 -17.46 0.87 15.77
CA PRO A 222 -18.50 1.50 14.97
C PRO A 222 -17.94 2.40 13.86
N ALA A 223 -18.65 2.48 12.74
CA ALA A 223 -18.35 3.44 11.66
C ALA A 223 -18.20 4.86 12.22
N LEU A 224 -17.12 5.54 11.84
CA LEU A 224 -16.78 6.88 12.34
C LEU A 224 -16.81 7.01 13.88
N GLY A 225 -16.53 5.92 14.59
CA GLY A 225 -16.68 5.78 16.03
C GLY A 225 -15.36 5.48 16.74
N CYS A 226 -15.46 5.15 18.03
CA CYS A 226 -14.31 4.79 18.86
C CYS A 226 -14.68 3.69 19.85
N GLU A 227 -13.77 2.75 20.06
CA GLU A 227 -13.88 1.73 21.09
C GLU A 227 -12.66 1.73 22.01
N ARG A 228 -12.86 1.26 23.25
CA ARG A 228 -11.81 1.23 24.27
C ARG A 228 -11.53 -0.18 24.75
N TYR A 229 -10.24 -0.46 24.90
CA TYR A 229 -9.72 -1.74 25.33
C TYR A 229 -8.85 -1.56 26.55
N PHE A 230 -9.12 -2.28 27.63
CA PHE A 230 -8.47 -2.13 28.93
C PHE A 230 -7.42 -3.21 29.14
N ILE A 231 -6.23 -2.79 29.57
CA ILE A 231 -5.12 -3.68 29.88
C ILE A 231 -5.17 -3.99 31.37
N LYS A 232 -5.38 -5.26 31.71
CA LYS A 232 -5.34 -5.77 33.07
C LYS A 232 -4.06 -6.56 33.26
N VAL A 233 -3.07 -5.95 33.89
CA VAL A 233 -1.84 -6.63 34.31
C VAL A 233 -2.14 -7.46 35.55
N LYS A 234 -1.73 -8.73 35.53
CA LYS A 234 -1.91 -9.67 36.64
C LYS A 234 -0.64 -9.77 37.45
N ASP A 235 -0.77 -10.02 38.74
CA ASP A 235 0.38 -10.33 39.60
C ASP A 235 0.77 -11.80 39.48
N ALA A 236 1.06 -12.23 38.25
CA ALA A 236 1.49 -13.57 37.91
C ALA A 236 2.60 -13.47 36.84
N PRO A 237 3.54 -14.42 36.80
CA PRO A 237 4.55 -14.44 35.75
C PRO A 237 3.87 -14.68 34.39
N ARG A 238 4.36 -14.02 33.35
CA ARG A 238 3.88 -14.20 31.99
C ARG A 238 4.05 -15.67 31.58
N PRO A 239 3.01 -16.32 31.04
CA PRO A 239 3.13 -17.68 30.55
C PRO A 239 4.18 -17.75 29.45
N VAL A 240 5.02 -18.79 29.49
CA VAL A 240 5.99 -19.06 28.44
C VAL A 240 5.21 -19.44 27.18
N ILE A 241 5.25 -18.57 26.18
CA ILE A 241 4.69 -18.88 24.86
C ILE A 241 5.76 -19.67 24.11
N GLU A 242 5.54 -20.98 23.96
CA GLU A 242 6.32 -21.78 23.03
C GLU A 242 6.05 -21.27 21.61
N ARG A 243 7.06 -20.62 21.02
CA ARG A 243 6.98 -20.18 19.63
C ARG A 243 7.16 -21.41 18.74
N THR A 244 6.08 -21.88 18.13
CA THR A 244 6.17 -22.92 17.12
C THR A 244 6.77 -22.31 15.85
N ILE A 245 7.99 -22.74 15.49
CA ILE A 245 8.71 -22.27 14.28
C ILE A 245 8.23 -23.02 13.03
N GLN A 246 7.49 -24.11 13.21
CA GLN A 246 6.91 -24.91 12.14
C GLN A 246 5.39 -24.79 12.21
N LEU A 247 4.77 -24.51 11.06
CA LEU A 247 3.35 -24.77 10.88
C LEU A 247 3.13 -26.26 11.14
N ALA A 248 2.24 -26.60 12.08
CA ALA A 248 1.94 -27.99 12.40
C ALA A 248 1.33 -28.70 11.18
N ASP A 249 0.53 -27.95 10.40
CA ASP A 249 -0.13 -28.39 9.18
C ASP A 249 0.23 -27.48 8.01
N THR A 250 0.35 -28.06 6.82
CA THR A 250 0.48 -27.30 5.56
C THR A 250 -0.84 -26.67 5.11
N HIS A 251 -1.88 -26.78 5.92
CA HIS A 251 -3.23 -26.34 5.66
C HIS A 251 -3.66 -25.36 6.75
N ILE A 252 -4.26 -24.25 6.34
CA ILE A 252 -4.97 -23.35 7.25
C ILE A 252 -6.37 -23.10 6.70
N GLU A 253 -7.37 -23.04 7.57
CA GLU A 253 -8.71 -22.65 7.17
C GLU A 253 -9.35 -21.71 8.19
N ASN A 254 -10.28 -20.91 7.70
CA ASN A 254 -11.24 -20.17 8.52
C ASN A 254 -12.65 -20.35 7.92
N ASP A 255 -13.60 -19.51 8.33
CA ASP A 255 -14.98 -19.58 7.87
C ASP A 255 -15.13 -19.32 6.36
N TRP A 256 -14.21 -18.56 5.76
CA TRP A 256 -14.30 -18.09 4.38
C TRP A 256 -13.34 -18.78 3.43
N TYR A 257 -12.14 -19.12 3.89
CA TYR A 257 -11.08 -19.61 3.03
C TYR A 257 -10.39 -20.85 3.61
N ALA A 258 -9.93 -21.71 2.71
CA ALA A 258 -8.96 -22.76 2.98
C ALA A 258 -7.72 -22.54 2.12
N VAL A 259 -6.53 -22.68 2.71
CA VAL A 259 -5.25 -22.38 2.07
C VAL A 259 -4.28 -23.53 2.32
N ASP A 260 -3.73 -24.08 1.25
CA ASP A 260 -2.68 -25.09 1.30
C ASP A 260 -1.35 -24.51 0.84
N PHE A 261 -0.29 -24.79 1.60
CA PHE A 261 1.06 -24.33 1.32
C PHE A 261 1.93 -25.41 0.70
N ASN A 262 2.71 -25.04 -0.31
CA ASN A 262 3.81 -25.85 -0.81
C ASN A 262 5.10 -25.49 -0.06
N LEU A 263 5.47 -26.28 0.94
CA LEU A 263 6.66 -26.01 1.77
C LEU A 263 8.00 -26.13 1.00
N GLN A 264 8.04 -26.87 -0.11
CA GLN A 264 9.27 -27.03 -0.89
C GLN A 264 9.58 -25.79 -1.74
N ARG A 265 8.52 -25.13 -2.24
CA ARG A 265 8.60 -23.91 -3.07
C ARG A 265 8.43 -22.63 -2.24
N GLY A 266 7.80 -22.70 -1.07
CA GLY A 266 7.47 -21.54 -0.24
C GLY A 266 6.30 -20.74 -0.80
N THR A 267 5.32 -21.43 -1.40
CA THR A 267 4.22 -20.84 -2.18
C THR A 267 2.86 -21.28 -1.67
N ILE A 268 1.80 -20.59 -2.10
CA ILE A 268 0.42 -21.02 -1.88
C ILE A 268 0.03 -21.93 -3.06
N LYS A 269 -0.27 -23.19 -2.74
CA LYS A 269 -0.64 -24.23 -3.70
C LYS A 269 -2.12 -24.18 -4.03
N HIS A 270 -2.97 -24.09 -3.00
CA HIS A 270 -4.42 -23.99 -3.15
C HIS A 270 -4.94 -22.83 -2.29
N LEU A 271 -5.90 -22.09 -2.84
CA LEU A 271 -6.70 -21.10 -2.14
C LEU A 271 -8.15 -21.32 -2.56
N PHE A 272 -8.97 -21.78 -1.63
CA PHE A 272 -10.35 -22.14 -1.85
C PHE A 272 -11.27 -21.13 -1.16
N ASP A 273 -12.25 -20.62 -1.90
CA ASP A 273 -13.32 -19.78 -1.37
C ASP A 273 -14.52 -20.67 -1.00
N LYS A 274 -14.84 -20.72 0.30
CA LYS A 274 -15.90 -21.57 0.86
C LYS A 274 -17.30 -21.03 0.57
N GLU A 275 -17.44 -19.72 0.33
CA GLU A 275 -18.71 -19.09 0.01
C GLU A 275 -19.07 -19.29 -1.46
N LEU A 276 -18.11 -19.06 -2.35
CA LEU A 276 -18.25 -19.32 -3.78
C LEU A 276 -18.12 -20.79 -4.15
N ASN A 277 -17.63 -21.61 -3.20
CA ASN A 277 -17.35 -23.03 -3.38
C ASN A 277 -16.45 -23.30 -4.60
N CYS A 278 -15.36 -22.53 -4.73
CA CYS A 278 -14.46 -22.64 -5.87
C CYS A 278 -12.98 -22.44 -5.48
N SER A 279 -12.09 -23.10 -6.23
CA SER A 279 -10.66 -22.80 -6.16
C SER A 279 -10.38 -21.49 -6.88
N LEU A 280 -9.69 -20.57 -6.20
CA LEU A 280 -9.22 -19.31 -6.75
C LEU A 280 -7.90 -19.46 -7.52
N LEU A 281 -7.20 -20.59 -7.36
CA LEU A 281 -5.94 -20.88 -8.06
C LEU A 281 -6.14 -22.05 -9.04
N THR A 282 -5.37 -22.00 -10.13
CA THR A 282 -5.29 -23.11 -11.09
C THR A 282 -4.48 -24.26 -10.50
N ASP A 283 -5.06 -25.46 -10.49
CA ASP A 283 -4.35 -26.66 -10.09
C ASP A 283 -3.16 -26.95 -11.02
N ASP A 284 -2.09 -27.50 -10.43
CA ASP A 284 -0.84 -27.86 -11.12
C ASP A 284 -0.25 -26.73 -11.99
N ALA A 285 -0.46 -25.47 -11.59
CA ALA A 285 0.12 -24.33 -12.26
C ALA A 285 1.65 -24.44 -12.31
N LYS A 286 2.24 -24.18 -13.49
CA LYS A 286 3.69 -24.14 -13.67
C LYS A 286 4.37 -23.21 -12.65
N TRP A 287 3.72 -22.09 -12.34
CA TRP A 287 4.14 -21.12 -11.33
C TRP A 287 3.03 -20.97 -10.29
N GLU A 288 3.34 -21.24 -9.03
CA GLU A 288 2.37 -21.16 -7.93
C GLU A 288 2.23 -19.71 -7.41
N LEU A 289 1.21 -19.43 -6.61
CA LEU A 289 0.96 -18.09 -6.08
C LEU A 289 2.05 -17.72 -5.07
N GLY A 290 2.63 -16.52 -5.26
CA GLY A 290 3.72 -16.03 -4.43
C GLY A 290 5.11 -16.50 -4.88
N GLU A 291 5.20 -17.24 -5.98
CA GLU A 291 6.49 -17.66 -6.53
C GLU A 291 7.21 -16.49 -7.21
N PHE A 292 8.51 -16.37 -6.95
CA PHE A 292 9.35 -15.47 -7.70
C PHE A 292 9.70 -16.08 -9.03
N VAL A 293 9.43 -15.35 -10.12
CA VAL A 293 9.85 -15.73 -11.46
C VAL A 293 10.80 -14.70 -12.03
N TYR A 294 11.81 -15.19 -12.72
CA TYR A 294 12.66 -14.38 -13.56
C TYR A 294 12.08 -14.41 -14.98
N GLU A 295 11.57 -13.27 -15.45
CA GLU A 295 10.97 -13.13 -16.77
C GLU A 295 11.89 -12.30 -17.68
N ILE A 296 12.14 -12.83 -18.87
CA ILE A 296 12.83 -12.12 -19.96
C ILE A 296 12.01 -12.25 -21.24
N ILE A 297 12.16 -11.29 -22.15
CA ILE A 297 11.67 -11.41 -23.52
C ILE A 297 12.76 -11.99 -24.41
N ASP A 298 12.37 -12.81 -25.36
CA ASP A 298 13.25 -13.35 -26.39
C ASP A 298 13.84 -12.25 -27.28
N SER A 299 13.02 -11.26 -27.64
CA SER A 299 13.38 -10.13 -28.50
C SER A 299 12.40 -8.97 -28.31
N ARG A 300 12.88 -7.74 -28.50
CA ARG A 300 12.03 -6.54 -28.54
C ARG A 300 11.37 -6.33 -29.91
N HIS A 301 11.87 -6.97 -30.96
CA HIS A 301 11.43 -6.74 -32.33
C HIS A 301 9.93 -7.01 -32.59
N PRO A 302 9.28 -8.00 -31.95
CA PRO A 302 7.82 -8.16 -32.02
C PRO A 302 7.06 -6.91 -31.53
N MET A 303 7.53 -6.27 -30.45
CA MET A 303 6.89 -5.07 -29.91
C MET A 303 6.98 -3.88 -30.87
N GLU A 304 8.09 -3.76 -31.62
CA GLU A 304 8.25 -2.75 -32.68
C GLU A 304 7.25 -2.96 -33.83
N LYS A 305 6.71 -4.17 -33.97
CA LYS A 305 5.67 -4.55 -34.93
C LYS A 305 4.27 -4.61 -34.31
N TYR A 306 4.09 -4.10 -33.09
CA TYR A 306 2.84 -4.18 -32.34
C TYR A 306 2.33 -5.63 -32.11
N GLN A 307 3.27 -6.56 -31.93
CA GLN A 307 3.01 -7.96 -31.60
C GLN A 307 3.55 -8.30 -30.22
N ALA A 308 2.94 -9.27 -29.55
CA ALA A 308 3.41 -9.75 -28.25
C ALA A 308 4.74 -10.51 -28.42
N PRO A 309 5.80 -10.18 -27.65
CA PRO A 309 7.04 -10.95 -27.64
C PRO A 309 6.84 -12.29 -26.92
N GLN A 310 7.78 -13.22 -27.10
CA GLN A 310 7.76 -14.46 -26.35
C GLN A 310 8.40 -14.24 -24.97
N PHE A 311 7.60 -14.43 -23.92
CA PHE A 311 8.08 -14.36 -22.54
C PHE A 311 8.69 -15.70 -22.11
N LEU A 312 9.92 -15.65 -21.63
CA LEU A 312 10.65 -16.78 -21.07
C LEU A 312 10.73 -16.60 -19.56
N ARG A 313 10.12 -17.54 -18.81
CA ARG A 313 10.11 -17.54 -17.34
C ARG A 313 10.98 -18.66 -16.79
N ARG A 314 11.77 -18.36 -15.76
CA ARG A 314 12.61 -19.32 -15.04
C ARG A 314 12.53 -19.08 -13.53
N SER A 315 12.73 -20.14 -12.74
CA SER A 315 12.92 -19.98 -11.30
C SER A 315 14.25 -19.24 -11.05
N PRO A 316 14.32 -18.34 -10.05
CA PRO A 316 15.57 -17.72 -9.65
C PRO A 316 16.62 -18.78 -9.31
N GLU A 317 17.81 -18.70 -9.90
CA GLU A 317 18.87 -19.72 -9.78
C GLU A 317 19.47 -19.81 -8.36
N LYS A 318 19.10 -18.92 -7.43
CA LYS A 318 19.48 -18.96 -6.02
C LYS A 318 18.26 -18.81 -5.11
N LYS A 319 17.97 -19.83 -4.31
CA LYS A 319 16.99 -19.81 -3.20
C LYS A 319 17.31 -18.77 -2.10
N SER A 320 18.42 -18.04 -2.19
CA SER A 320 18.85 -17.01 -1.23
C SER A 320 18.64 -15.58 -1.76
N VAL A 321 17.47 -15.27 -2.32
CA VAL A 321 17.14 -13.89 -2.76
C VAL A 321 17.28 -12.88 -1.61
N LEU A 322 17.13 -13.32 -0.35
CA LEU A 322 17.35 -12.49 0.84
C LEU A 322 18.81 -12.09 1.08
N ASN A 323 19.81 -12.83 0.56
CA ASN A 323 21.24 -12.54 0.79
C ASN A 323 21.99 -12.00 -0.44
N SER A 324 21.42 -12.08 -1.66
CA SER A 324 22.16 -11.82 -2.90
C SER A 324 21.86 -10.47 -3.59
N LEU A 325 21.22 -9.51 -2.93
CA LEU A 325 20.90 -8.17 -3.49
C LEU A 325 22.12 -7.31 -3.91
N LYS A 326 23.34 -7.85 -3.96
CA LYS A 326 24.56 -7.10 -4.29
C LYS A 326 25.10 -7.27 -5.71
N LYS A 327 24.71 -8.29 -6.47
CA LYS A 327 25.33 -8.51 -7.80
C LYS A 327 24.39 -9.31 -8.70
N GLU A 328 23.69 -8.66 -9.62
CA GLU A 328 23.66 -9.04 -11.04
C GLU A 328 22.81 -8.11 -11.91
N LYS A 329 23.18 -8.14 -13.20
CA LYS A 329 22.79 -7.25 -14.30
C LYS A 329 21.43 -7.64 -14.88
N TYR A 330 20.63 -6.61 -15.18
CA TYR A 330 19.51 -6.58 -16.14
C TYR A 330 18.53 -7.76 -16.08
N GLY A 331 17.68 -7.77 -15.06
CA GLY A 331 16.38 -8.42 -15.15
C GLY A 331 15.44 -7.97 -14.04
N ILE A 332 14.14 -8.09 -14.30
CA ILE A 332 13.08 -7.69 -13.39
C ILE A 332 12.61 -8.95 -12.67
N LEU A 333 12.67 -8.94 -11.33
CA LEU A 333 12.08 -9.98 -10.50
C LEU A 333 10.59 -9.66 -10.35
N ILE A 334 9.72 -10.54 -10.83
CA ILE A 334 8.27 -10.37 -10.73
C ILE A 334 7.74 -11.47 -9.81
N ALA A 335 6.99 -11.11 -8.78
CA ALA A 335 6.20 -12.07 -8.02
C ALA A 335 4.97 -12.45 -8.84
N SER A 336 4.63 -13.73 -8.92
CA SER A 336 3.38 -14.15 -9.56
C SER A 336 2.19 -13.55 -8.79
N VAL A 337 1.59 -12.51 -9.37
CA VAL A 337 0.32 -11.95 -8.90
C VAL A 337 -0.77 -12.51 -9.79
N GLN A 338 -1.47 -13.53 -9.33
CA GLN A 338 -2.79 -13.83 -9.88
C GLN A 338 -3.74 -12.73 -9.37
N LEU A 339 -4.44 -12.07 -10.28
CA LEU A 339 -5.38 -10.99 -9.99
C LEU A 339 -6.49 -11.50 -9.06
N LEU A 340 -6.29 -11.35 -7.76
CA LEU A 340 -7.32 -11.57 -6.74
C LEU A 340 -8.03 -10.23 -6.51
N LEU A 341 -9.29 -10.15 -6.97
CA LEU A 341 -10.28 -9.18 -6.49
C LEU A 341 -10.37 -9.25 -4.93
N PRO A 342 -10.85 -8.20 -4.22
CA PRO A 342 -10.42 -7.77 -2.88
C PRO A 342 -10.72 -8.75 -1.71
N ALA A 343 -10.16 -9.96 -1.76
CA ALA A 343 -10.35 -11.05 -0.81
C ALA A 343 -9.29 -11.05 0.32
N LEU A 344 -8.14 -10.42 0.11
CA LEU A 344 -6.97 -10.53 0.99
C LEU A 344 -7.05 -9.74 2.31
N VAL A 345 -8.09 -8.96 2.55
CA VAL A 345 -8.23 -8.14 3.78
C VAL A 345 -8.66 -8.97 5.00
N LYS A 346 -9.15 -10.21 4.82
CA LYS A 346 -9.68 -11.06 5.90
C LYS A 346 -8.76 -12.21 6.38
N ILE A 347 -7.51 -12.29 5.91
CA ILE A 347 -6.61 -13.44 6.18
C ILE A 347 -5.70 -13.22 7.42
N ILE A 348 -5.92 -12.20 8.26
CA ILE A 348 -5.17 -12.05 9.53
C ILE A 348 -6.11 -11.86 10.73
#